data_AF-A0A0V0GUM3-F1
#
_entry.id   AF-A0A0V0GUM3-F1
#
_cell.length_a   1.000
_cell.length_b   1.000
_cell.length_c   1.000
_cell.angle_alpha   90.00
_cell.angle_beta   90.00
_cell.angle_gamma   90.00
#
_symmetry.space_group_name_H-M   'P 1'
#
loop_
_entity.id
_entity.type
_entity.pdbx_description
1 polymer ?
#
loop_
_entity_poly.entity_id
_entity_poly.type
_entity_poly.pdbx_seq_one_letter_code
_entity_poly.pdbx_strand_id
1 'polypeptide(L)' 'MLGNFYELGPWRVSSSHRQNVEHVGLNYNPRSWNRIFGLLFLDNPIGVGFSIAATPEEIPRNQKTWQSTYISRSKSLSS' A
#
# COMPACT_ATOMS: atom_id res chain seq x y z
N MET A 1 0.48 1.79 1.41
CA MET A 1 1.89 2.25 1.48
C MET A 1 2.29 2.94 2.79
N LEU A 2 1.35 3.30 3.69
CA LEU A 2 1.69 3.98 4.96
C LEU A 2 2.68 3.18 5.82
N GLY A 3 2.45 1.88 6.01
CA GLY A 3 3.35 1.03 6.79
C GLY A 3 4.79 0.95 6.26
N ASN A 4 4.99 1.15 4.95
CA ASN A 4 6.33 1.19 4.36
C ASN A 4 7.04 2.51 4.71
N PHE A 5 6.40 3.65 4.47
CA PHE A 5 7.06 4.95 4.57
C PHE A 5 6.99 5.62 5.95
N TYR A 6 6.14 5.15 6.86
CA TYR A 6 5.96 5.78 8.17
C TYR A 6 6.20 4.86 9.35
N GLU A 7 6.23 3.54 9.15
CA GLU A 7 6.37 2.58 10.24
C GLU A 7 7.67 1.77 10.09
N LEU A 8 7.66 0.77 9.21
CA LEU A 8 8.58 -0.37 9.25
C LEU A 8 9.57 -0.41 8.09
N GLY A 9 9.33 0.35 7.03
CA GLY A 9 10.18 0.32 5.84
C GLY A 9 11.52 1.05 6.01
N PRO A 10 12.43 0.87 5.03
CA PRO A 10 13.80 1.36 5.08
C PRO A 10 13.91 2.89 4.91
N TRP A 11 12.86 3.54 4.43
CA TRP A 11 12.85 4.98 4.15
C TRP A 11 11.64 5.64 4.77
N ARG A 12 11.85 6.79 5.41
CA ARG A 12 10.80 7.63 5.99
C ARG A 12 10.65 8.93 5.23
N VAL A 13 9.42 9.32 4.95
CA VAL A 13 9.12 10.61 4.33
C VAL A 13 9.21 11.71 5.39
N SER A 14 9.98 12.75 5.12
CA SER A 14 10.02 13.97 5.93
C SER A 14 9.76 15.19 5.07
N SER A 15 8.93 16.11 5.55
CA SER A 15 8.88 17.46 5.04
C SER A 15 9.83 18.34 5.83
N SER A 16 10.59 19.17 5.12
CA SER A 16 11.41 20.22 5.72
C SER A 16 11.08 21.54 5.05
N HIS A 17 10.92 22.60 5.86
CA HIS A 17 10.72 23.94 5.34
C HIS A 17 12.06 24.65 5.31
N ARG A 18 12.64 24.80 4.11
CA ARG A 18 13.85 25.60 3.91
C ARG A 18 13.51 26.73 2.94
N GLN A 19 13.89 27.96 3.32
CA GLN A 19 13.70 29.16 2.48
C GLN A 19 12.26 29.39 2.02
N ASN A 20 11.26 29.16 2.89
CA ASN A 20 9.83 29.28 2.58
C ASN A 20 9.32 28.36 1.45
N VAL A 21 10.07 27.30 1.14
CA VAL A 21 9.67 26.25 0.21
C VAL A 21 9.57 24.93 0.98
N GLU A 22 8.47 24.21 0.78
CA GLU A 22 8.30 22.87 1.31
C GLU A 22 9.17 21.89 0.50
N HIS A 23 10.08 21.19 1.17
CA HIS A 23 10.93 20.19 0.56
C HIS A 23 10.59 18.81 1.13
N VAL A 24 10.11 17.91 0.27
CA VAL A 24 9.83 16.52 0.61
C VAL A 24 11.09 15.70 0.36
N GLY A 25 11.61 15.07 1.41
CA GLY A 25 12.80 14.23 1.36
C GLY A 25 12.58 12.85 1.97
N LEU A 26 13.49 11.93 1.67
CA LEU A 26 13.52 10.58 2.24
C LEU A 26 14.69 10.48 3.23
N ASN A 27 14.39 10.06 4.46
CA ASN A 27 15.38 9.75 5.48
C ASN A 27 15.51 8.25 5.67
N TYR A 28 16.73 7.77 5.81
CA TYR A 28 16.98 6.36 6.08
C TYR A 28 16.48 5.94 7.47
N ASN A 29 15.83 4.78 7.58
CA ASN A 29 15.39 4.17 8.83
C ASN A 29 16.36 3.06 9.28
N PRO A 30 17.27 3.32 10.23
CA PRO A 30 18.24 2.32 10.69
C PRO A 30 17.61 1.16 11.47
N ARG A 31 16.34 1.29 11.87
CA ARG A 31 15.56 0.26 12.58
C ARG A 31 14.48 -0.36 11.70
N SER A 32 14.66 -0.33 10.37
CA SER A 32 13.74 -1.00 9.47
C SER A 32 13.75 -2.51 9.68
N TRP A 33 12.57 -3.09 9.63
CA TRP A 33 12.36 -4.53 9.77
C TRP A 33 12.86 -5.29 8.54
N ASN A 34 13.06 -4.61 7.39
CA ASN A 34 13.64 -5.20 6.19
C ASN A 34 15.12 -5.60 6.35
N ARG A 35 15.77 -5.24 7.48
CA ARG A 35 17.16 -5.59 7.77
C ARG A 35 17.34 -7.07 8.09
N ILE A 36 16.31 -7.73 8.63
CA ILE A 36 16.41 -9.10 9.17
C ILE A 36 15.56 -10.07 8.33
N PHE A 37 14.47 -9.61 7.72
CA PHE A 37 13.57 -10.44 6.92
C PHE A 37 12.97 -9.66 5.74
N GLY A 38 12.56 -10.38 4.70
CA GLY A 38 11.88 -9.78 3.55
C GLY A 38 10.48 -9.29 3.94
N LEU A 39 10.21 -8.00 3.69
CA LEU A 39 8.89 -7.40 3.87
C LEU A 39 8.20 -7.24 2.52
N LEU A 40 6.97 -7.75 2.41
CA LEU A 40 6.09 -7.51 1.27
C LEU A 40 4.93 -6.61 1.71
N PHE A 41 4.87 -5.40 1.17
CA PHE A 41 3.77 -4.47 1.44
C PHE A 41 2.73 -4.62 0.33
N LEU A 42 1.50 -4.97 0.73
CA LEU A 42 0.37 -5.14 -0.18
C LEU A 42 -0.67 -4.07 0.11
N ASP A 43 -1.00 -3.26 -0.89
CA ASP A 43 -2.13 -2.34 -0.82
C ASP A 43 -3.41 -3.09 -1.21
N ASN A 44 -4.23 -3.40 -0.22
CA ASN A 44 -5.45 -4.18 -0.35
C ASN A 44 -6.52 -3.51 0.53
N PRO A 45 -7.79 -3.37 0.12
CA PRO A 45 -8.48 -3.92 -1.07
C PRO A 45 -8.15 -3.23 -2.42
N ILE A 46 -8.66 -3.79 -3.51
CA ILE A 46 -8.61 -3.16 -4.85
C ILE A 46 -9.21 -1.75 -4.79
N GLY A 47 -8.52 -0.76 -5.36
CA GLY A 47 -8.85 0.66 -5.23
C GLY A 47 -8.12 1.41 -4.11
N VAL A 48 -7.26 0.76 -3.30
CA VAL A 48 -6.41 1.43 -2.31
C VAL A 48 -5.01 1.69 -2.86
N GLY A 49 -4.52 2.93 -2.73
CA GLY A 49 -3.15 3.30 -3.09
C GLY A 49 -2.86 3.10 -4.58
N PHE A 50 -1.91 2.21 -4.89
CA PHE A 50 -1.52 1.89 -6.28
C PHE A 50 -2.22 0.66 -6.87
N SER A 51 -3.10 0.00 -6.11
CA SER A 51 -3.89 -1.13 -6.61
C SER A 51 -5.04 -0.62 -7.47
N ILE A 52 -4.73 -0.30 -8.73
CA ILE A 52 -5.69 0.18 -9.74
C ILE A 52 -6.73 -0.90 -10.05
N ALA A 53 -8.00 -0.53 -9.92
CA ALA A 53 -9.12 -1.29 -10.48
C ALA A 53 -9.24 -0.95 -11.97
N ALA A 54 -9.48 -1.93 -12.83
CA ALA A 54 -9.68 -1.69 -14.26
C ALA A 54 -10.99 -0.91 -14.52
N THR A 55 -11.98 -1.02 -13.63
CA THR A 55 -13.24 -0.27 -13.66
C THR A 55 -13.69 0.15 -12.24
N PRO A 56 -14.35 1.30 -12.05
CA PRO A 56 -14.85 1.76 -10.75
C PRO A 56 -15.84 0.81 -10.06
N GLU A 57 -16.52 -0.04 -10.82
CA GLU A 57 -17.49 -1.04 -10.36
C GLU A 57 -16.84 -2.22 -9.61
N GLU A 58 -15.54 -2.46 -9.82
CA GLU A 58 -14.78 -3.51 -9.13
C GLU A 58 -14.30 -3.09 -7.73
N ILE A 59 -14.42 -1.81 -7.37
CA ILE A 59 -14.07 -1.31 -6.04
C ILE A 59 -15.16 -1.74 -5.05
N PRO A 60 -14.88 -2.67 -4.12
CA PRO A 60 -15.88 -3.16 -3.19
C PRO A 60 -16.22 -2.07 -2.18
N ARG A 61 -17.45 -1.57 -2.21
CA ARG A 61 -17.96 -0.52 -1.31
C ARG A 61 -18.58 -1.06 -0.02
N ASN A 62 -18.66 -2.39 0.12
CA ASN A 62 -19.37 -3.08 1.20
C ASN A 62 -18.84 -4.52 1.40
N GLN A 63 -18.90 -4.99 2.66
CA GLN A 63 -18.34 -6.28 3.10
C GLN A 63 -18.88 -7.50 2.33
N LYS A 64 -20.14 -7.46 1.88
CA LYS A 64 -20.74 -8.55 1.09
C LYS A 64 -20.14 -8.65 -0.32
N THR A 65 -19.86 -7.52 -0.96
CA THR A 65 -19.26 -7.50 -2.30
C THR A 65 -17.79 -7.94 -2.24
N TRP A 66 -17.08 -7.62 -1.16
CA TRP A 66 -15.72 -8.12 -0.91
C TRP A 66 -15.63 -9.65 -0.97
N GLN A 67 -16.50 -10.34 -0.23
CA GLN A 67 -16.48 -11.81 -0.17
C GLN A 67 -16.86 -12.44 -1.51
N SER A 68 -17.85 -11.87 -2.20
CA SER A 68 -18.29 -12.37 -3.51
C SER A 68 -17.20 -12.27 -4.58
N THR A 69 -16.50 -11.13 -4.65
CA THR A 69 -15.42 -10.92 -5.62
C THR A 69 -14.23 -11.84 -5.36
N TYR A 70 -13.85 -12.09 -4.10
CA TYR A 70 -12.77 -13.03 -3.76
C TYR A 70 -13.09 -14.47 -4.15
N ILE A 71 -14.31 -14.93 -3.86
CA ILE A 71 -14.74 -16.30 -4.17
C ILE A 71 -14.88 -16.51 -5.68
N SER A 72 -15.36 -15.50 -6.41
CA SER A 72 -15.46 -15.54 -7.88
C SER A 72 -14.07 -15.67 -8.54
N ARG A 73 -13.10 -14.89 -8.06
CA ARG A 73 -11.75 -14.87 -8.64
C ARG A 73 -10.91 -16.09 -8.26
N SER A 74 -11.13 -16.70 -7.09
CA SER A 74 -10.45 -17.97 -6.74
C SER A 74 -10.91 -19.14 -7.60
N LYS A 75 -12.20 -19.17 -7.98
CA LYS A 75 -12.75 -20.17 -8.89
C LYS A 75 -12.25 -19.98 -10.34
N SER A 76 -12.07 -18.74 -10.78
CA SER A 76 -11.54 -18.42 -12.11
C SER A 76 -10.07 -18.81 -12.31
N LEU A 77 -9.27 -18.91 -11.25
CA LEU A 77 -7.86 -19.30 -11.32
C LEU A 77 -7.64 -20.82 -11.21
N SER A 78 -8.71 -21.58 -11.02
CA SER A 78 -8.72 -23.04 -10.84
C SER A 78 -9.25 -23.80 -12.06
N SER A 79 -9.51 -23.11 -13.18
CA SER A 79 -9.98 -23.69 -14.45
C SER A 79 -9.02 -23.33 -15.58
#